data_AF-A0AA95K2E9-F1
#
_entry.id   AF-A0AA95K2E9-F1
#
_cell.length_a   1.000
_cell.length_b   1.000
_cell.length_c   1.000
_cell.angle_alpha   90.00
_cell.angle_beta   90.00
_cell.angle_gamma   90.00
#
_symmetry.space_group_name_H-M   'P 1'
#
loop_
_entity.id
_entity.type
_entity.pdbx_description
1 polymer ?
#
loop_
_entity_poly.entity_id
_entity_poly.type
_entity_poly.pdbx_seq_one_letter_code
_entity_poly.pdbx_strand_id
1 'polypeptide(L)'
;MDIETLLSPFIEDIKNKKFSTKQKTYKQHIKAIITSIDLFGWKKFVEYMNKKMGDDFSLNTYKTMVYRCKKTKKEIDIVQQATSIKESKTNNPLFSLSKKEKNTEYNPTPNKSRIYGDE
;
A
#
# COMPACT_ATOMS: atom_id res chain seq x y z
N MET A 1 27.38 0.41 -19.83
CA MET A 1 26.48 -0.36 -18.96
C MET A 1 25.09 -0.25 -19.56
N ASP A 2 24.41 -1.36 -19.81
CA ASP A 2 23.11 -1.37 -20.50
C ASP A 2 21.96 -1.49 -19.50
N ILE A 3 20.76 -1.01 -19.87
CA ILE A 3 19.56 -1.12 -19.02
C ILE A 3 19.16 -2.58 -18.85
N GLU A 4 19.40 -3.40 -19.87
CA GLU A 4 19.11 -4.84 -19.82
C GLU A 4 19.96 -5.53 -18.75
N THR A 5 21.26 -5.25 -18.71
CA THR A 5 22.18 -5.86 -17.74
C THR A 5 21.80 -5.53 -16.30
N LEU A 6 21.37 -4.28 -16.04
CA LEU A 6 20.96 -3.83 -14.71
C LEU A 6 19.65 -4.46 -14.24
N LEU A 7 18.67 -4.62 -15.15
CA LEU A 7 17.32 -5.05 -14.80
C LEU A 7 17.04 -6.53 -15.08
N SER A 8 17.93 -7.25 -15.78
CA SER A 8 17.74 -8.67 -16.10
C SER A 8 17.45 -9.52 -14.85
N PRO A 9 18.23 -9.42 -13.75
CA PRO A 9 17.96 -10.21 -12.55
C PRO A 9 16.60 -9.91 -11.92
N PHE A 10 16.15 -8.66 -12.03
CA PHE A 10 14.87 -8.22 -11.52
C PHE A 10 13.70 -8.76 -12.37
N ILE A 11 13.82 -8.70 -13.69
CA ILE A 11 12.81 -9.25 -14.61
C ILE A 11 12.69 -10.76 -14.43
N GLU A 12 13.81 -11.46 -14.31
CA GLU A 12 13.86 -12.90 -14.10
C GLU A 12 13.18 -13.29 -12.77
N ASP A 13 13.50 -12.61 -11.67
CA ASP A 13 12.89 -12.87 -10.37
C ASP A 13 11.36 -12.62 -10.36
N ILE A 14 10.86 -11.71 -11.21
CA ILE A 14 9.43 -11.49 -11.38
C ILE A 14 8.78 -12.61 -12.21
N LYS A 15 9.39 -12.98 -13.34
CA LYS A 15 8.87 -14.05 -14.22
C LYS A 15 8.84 -15.40 -13.51
N ASN A 16 9.88 -15.70 -12.74
CA ASN A 16 9.99 -16.91 -11.94
C ASN A 16 9.12 -16.89 -10.67
N LYS A 17 8.38 -15.79 -10.42
CA LYS A 17 7.55 -15.60 -9.21
C LYS A 17 8.31 -15.95 -7.92
N LYS A 18 9.62 -15.62 -7.88
CA LYS A 18 10.53 -16.00 -6.79
C LYS A 18 10.07 -15.48 -5.43
N PHE A 19 9.36 -14.35 -5.44
CA PHE A 19 8.75 -13.76 -4.25
C PHE A 19 7.23 -13.79 -4.35
N SER A 20 6.58 -13.93 -3.20
CA SER A 20 5.11 -14.00 -3.06
C SER A 20 4.37 -12.76 -3.58
N THR A 21 5.03 -11.60 -3.64
CA THR A 21 4.42 -10.36 -4.14
C THR A 21 5.38 -9.58 -5.02
N LYS A 22 4.86 -8.92 -6.07
CA LYS A 22 5.63 -8.02 -6.94
C LYS A 22 6.37 -6.96 -6.11
N GLN A 23 5.72 -6.39 -5.09
CA GLN A 23 6.31 -5.38 -4.21
C GLN A 23 7.59 -5.86 -3.50
N LYS A 24 7.65 -7.13 -3.08
CA LYS A 24 8.83 -7.71 -2.43
C LYS A 24 10.00 -7.82 -3.42
N THR A 25 9.73 -8.21 -4.66
CA THR A 25 10.74 -8.24 -5.73
C THR A 25 11.28 -6.84 -6.04
N TYR A 26 10.41 -5.83 -6.15
CA TYR A 26 10.83 -4.43 -6.31
C TYR A 26 11.70 -3.94 -5.14
N LYS A 27 11.37 -4.33 -3.92
CA LYS A 27 12.16 -3.95 -2.73
C LYS A 27 13.55 -4.58 -2.76
N GLN A 28 13.66 -5.86 -3.14
CA GLN A 28 14.94 -6.56 -3.25
C GLN A 28 15.87 -5.90 -4.28
N HIS A 29 15.32 -5.48 -5.41
CA HIS A 29 16.07 -4.92 -6.54
C HIS A 29 16.03 -3.39 -6.61
N ILE A 30 15.65 -2.72 -5.52
CA ILE A 30 15.39 -1.27 -5.51
C ILE A 30 16.62 -0.44 -5.92
N LYS A 31 17.82 -0.90 -5.57
CA LYS A 31 19.07 -0.23 -5.96
C LYS A 31 19.26 -0.25 -7.48
N ALA A 32 19.16 -1.42 -8.10
CA ALA A 32 19.28 -1.57 -9.55
C ALA A 32 18.21 -0.78 -10.30
N ILE A 33 16.98 -0.76 -9.79
CA ILE A 33 15.88 0.04 -10.34
C ILE A 33 16.23 1.54 -10.29
N ILE A 34 16.66 2.06 -9.13
CA ILE A 34 17.05 3.47 -8.99
C ILE A 34 18.22 3.80 -9.93
N THR A 35 19.27 2.99 -9.94
CA THR A 35 20.43 3.20 -10.83
C THR A 35 20.02 3.21 -12.30
N SER A 36 19.11 2.33 -12.73
CA SER A 36 18.60 2.35 -14.10
C SER A 36 17.81 3.63 -14.43
N ILE A 37 17.03 4.13 -13.48
CA ILE A 37 16.27 5.37 -13.65
C ILE A 37 17.22 6.57 -13.70
N ASP A 38 18.25 6.60 -12.85
CA ASP A 38 19.22 7.70 -12.79
C ASP A 38 20.07 7.78 -14.07
N LEU A 39 20.42 6.62 -14.67
CA LEU A 39 21.23 6.56 -15.89
C LEU A 39 20.44 6.77 -17.18
N PHE A 40 19.22 6.21 -17.27
CA PHE A 40 18.46 6.16 -18.53
C PHE A 40 17.18 7.01 -18.52
N GLY A 41 16.78 7.49 -17.35
CA GLY A 41 15.54 8.22 -17.14
C GLY A 41 14.30 7.33 -17.05
N TRP A 42 13.23 7.93 -16.53
CA TRP A 42 11.96 7.25 -16.31
C TRP A 42 11.31 6.71 -17.59
N LYS A 43 11.39 7.44 -18.71
CA LYS A 43 10.73 7.05 -19.96
C LYS A 43 11.27 5.72 -20.49
N LYS A 44 12.60 5.61 -20.64
CA LYS A 44 13.27 4.39 -21.09
C LYS A 44 13.06 3.22 -20.14
N PHE A 45 13.07 3.49 -18.83
CA PHE A 45 12.76 2.47 -17.82
C PHE A 45 11.36 1.87 -18.03
N VAL A 46 10.34 2.71 -18.19
CA VAL A 46 8.95 2.25 -18.37
C VAL A 46 8.77 1.49 -19.67
N GLU A 47 9.29 2.02 -20.78
CA GLU A 47 9.23 1.35 -22.10
C GLU A 47 9.89 -0.04 -22.04
N TYR A 48 11.06 -0.13 -21.41
CA TYR A 48 11.76 -1.39 -21.24
C TYR A 48 10.98 -2.39 -20.39
N MET A 49 10.46 -1.92 -19.25
CA MET A 49 9.69 -2.73 -18.31
C MET A 49 8.42 -3.28 -18.95
N ASN A 50 7.63 -2.44 -19.60
CA ASN A 50 6.41 -2.85 -20.29
C ASN A 50 6.73 -3.87 -21.39
N LYS A 51 7.76 -3.61 -22.20
CA LYS A 51 8.22 -4.53 -23.26
C LYS A 51 8.60 -5.92 -22.73
N LYS A 52 9.32 -6.01 -21.61
CA LYS A 52 9.81 -7.30 -21.08
C LYS A 52 8.78 -8.05 -20.24
N MET A 53 7.85 -7.34 -19.62
CA MET A 53 6.81 -7.89 -18.75
C MET A 53 5.54 -8.26 -19.51
N GLY A 54 5.29 -7.65 -20.67
CA GLY A 54 4.00 -7.75 -21.35
C GLY A 54 2.87 -7.03 -20.58
N ASP A 55 3.23 -6.15 -19.65
CA ASP A 55 2.32 -5.30 -18.90
C ASP A 55 2.32 -3.90 -19.55
N ASP A 56 1.19 -3.19 -19.55
CA ASP A 56 1.10 -1.78 -19.98
C ASP A 56 0.87 -0.87 -18.78
N PHE A 57 1.81 -0.86 -17.84
CA PHE A 57 1.70 0.01 -16.68
C PHE A 57 2.04 1.45 -17.03
N SER A 58 1.27 2.37 -16.44
CA SER A 58 1.56 3.80 -16.51
C SER A 58 2.87 4.14 -15.79
N LEU A 59 3.52 5.22 -16.21
CA LEU A 59 4.68 5.79 -15.51
C LEU A 59 4.39 6.03 -14.01
N ASN A 60 3.18 6.49 -13.69
CA ASN A 60 2.80 6.77 -12.31
C ASN A 60 2.70 5.51 -11.45
N THR A 61 2.31 4.38 -12.06
CA THR A 61 2.29 3.07 -11.41
C THR A 61 3.70 2.67 -10.97
N TYR A 62 4.68 2.77 -11.87
CA TYR A 62 6.08 2.47 -11.56
C TYR A 62 6.67 3.40 -10.50
N LYS A 63 6.42 4.71 -10.62
CA LYS A 63 6.82 5.70 -9.60
C LYS A 63 6.27 5.33 -8.22
N THR A 64 5.00 4.95 -8.15
CA THR A 64 4.34 4.53 -6.90
C THR A 64 5.00 3.29 -6.30
N MET A 65 5.31 2.27 -7.11
CA MET A 65 5.99 1.05 -6.63
C MET A 65 7.37 1.37 -6.05
N VAL A 66 8.16 2.18 -6.76
CA VAL A 66 9.49 2.63 -6.32
C VAL A 66 9.40 3.45 -5.02
N TYR A 67 8.44 4.38 -4.93
CA TYR A 67 8.21 5.19 -3.74
C TYR A 67 7.89 4.31 -2.51
N ARG A 68 6.97 3.36 -2.65
CA ARG A 68 6.59 2.42 -1.58
C ARG A 68 7.78 1.57 -1.11
N CYS A 69 8.71 1.21 -2.00
CA CYS A 69 9.93 0.50 -1.63
C CYS A 69 10.89 1.38 -0.82
N LYS A 70 11.08 2.65 -1.20
CA LYS A 70 11.99 3.60 -0.52
C LYS A 70 11.55 3.94 0.91
N LYS A 71 10.23 3.97 1.19
CA LYS A 71 9.68 4.39 2.48
C LYS A 71 10.11 3.52 3.67
N THR A 72 10.56 2.30 3.41
CA THR A 72 10.91 1.33 4.48
C THR A 72 12.19 1.62 5.26
N LYS A 73 13.03 2.59 4.88
CA LYS A 73 14.25 2.89 5.68
C LYS A 73 14.07 3.97 6.75
N LYS A 74 13.06 4.85 6.67
CA LYS A 74 12.88 5.94 7.64
C LYS A 74 11.77 5.70 8.68
N GLU A 75 10.82 4.80 8.40
CA GLU A 75 9.70 4.53 9.33
C GLU A 75 9.92 3.30 10.23
N ILE A 76 10.91 2.43 9.97
CA ILE A 76 11.15 1.27 10.85
C ILE A 76 11.69 1.71 12.22
N ASP A 77 12.51 2.77 12.27
CA ASP A 77 12.95 3.36 13.54
C ASP A 77 11.79 4.00 14.34
N ILE A 78 10.83 4.63 13.65
CA ILE A 78 9.69 5.28 14.30
C ILE A 78 8.70 4.25 14.83
N VAL A 79 8.48 3.15 14.11
CA VAL A 79 7.58 2.08 14.56
C VAL A 79 8.20 1.25 15.68
N GLN A 80 9.53 1.01 15.68
CA GLN A 80 10.20 0.32 16.78
C GLN A 80 10.24 1.14 18.07
N GLN A 81 10.41 2.47 18.00
CA GLN A 81 10.22 3.34 19.17
C GLN A 81 8.77 3.37 19.67
N ALA A 82 7.79 3.36 18.78
CA ALA A 82 6.37 3.34 19.18
C ALA A 82 5.92 2.02 19.81
N THR A 83 6.57 0.89 19.51
CA THR A 83 6.31 -0.41 20.16
C THR A 83 7.08 -0.63 21.46
N SER A 84 8.13 0.15 21.74
CA SER A 84 8.89 0.04 22.99
C SER A 84 8.30 0.85 24.15
N ILE A 85 7.26 1.66 23.90
CA ILE A 85 6.51 2.39 24.94
C ILE A 85 5.11 1.76 25.06
N LYS A 86 5.03 0.49 25.46
CA LYS A 86 3.78 -0.13 25.92
C LYS A 86 4.00 -1.01 27.15
N GLU A 87 4.65 -0.42 28.16
CA GLU A 87 4.39 -0.76 29.56
C GLU A 87 4.25 0.53 30.37
N SER A 88 3.19 1.29 30.10
CA SER A 88 2.66 2.19 31.11
C SER A 88 1.14 2.33 30.96
N LYS A 89 0.46 1.96 32.05
CA LYS A 89 -0.98 1.93 32.28
C LYS A 89 -1.74 3.08 31.60
N THR A 90 -2.55 2.76 30.60
CA THR A 90 -3.57 3.69 30.09
C THR A 90 -4.83 3.59 30.93
N ASN A 91 -4.98 4.47 31.92
CA ASN A 91 -6.30 4.85 32.45
C ASN A 91 -6.98 5.75 31.40
N ASN A 92 -7.59 5.14 30.37
CA ASN A 92 -8.38 5.86 29.38
C ASN A 92 -9.88 5.64 29.67
N PRO A 93 -10.69 6.69 29.86
CA PRO A 93 -12.08 6.57 30.32
C PRO A 93 -13.06 6.07 29.25
N LEU A 94 -12.62 5.83 28.00
CA LEU A 94 -13.47 5.39 26.89
C LEU A 94 -13.78 3.88 26.87
N PHE A 95 -13.20 3.08 27.78
CA PHE A 95 -13.49 1.64 27.81
C PHE A 95 -14.87 1.29 28.40
N SER A 96 -15.60 2.27 28.94
CA SER A 96 -16.92 2.08 29.56
C SER A 96 -18.09 2.04 28.56
N LEU A 97 -17.87 2.29 27.27
CA LEU A 97 -18.96 2.36 26.29
C LEU A 97 -19.28 1.05 25.56
N SER A 98 -18.60 -0.05 25.89
CA SER A 98 -18.90 -1.35 25.26
C SER A 98 -19.65 -2.27 26.21
N LYS A 99 -20.95 -2.03 26.39
CA LYS A 99 -21.99 -3.04 26.63
C LYS A 99 -23.37 -2.38 26.60
N LYS A 100 -24.03 -2.41 25.45
CA LYS A 100 -25.50 -2.47 25.40
C LYS A 100 -25.89 -3.64 24.52
N GLU A 101 -26.52 -4.61 25.16
CA GLU A 101 -27.09 -5.80 24.57
C GLU A 101 -28.10 -5.46 23.46
N LYS A 102 -28.12 -6.32 22.44
CA LYS A 102 -29.10 -6.30 21.37
C LYS A 102 -30.49 -6.56 21.97
N ASN A 103 -31.38 -5.56 21.92
CA ASN A 103 -32.82 -5.80 21.91
C ASN A 103 -33.31 -5.54 20.48
N THR A 104 -33.56 -6.64 19.77
CA THR A 104 -34.29 -6.66 18.52
C THR A 104 -35.79 -6.57 18.84
N GLU A 105 -36.37 -5.39 18.65
CA GLU A 105 -37.78 -5.30 18.25
C GLU A 105 -37.92 -4.11 17.28
N TYR A 106 -37.82 -4.43 15.99
CA TYR A 106 -38.12 -3.51 14.91
C TYR A 106 -39.63 -3.56 14.67
N ASN A 107 -40.36 -2.52 15.06
CA ASN A 107 -41.76 -2.33 14.65
C ASN A 107 -41.85 -1.17 13.64
N PRO A 108 -42.07 -1.44 12.35
CA PRO A 108 -42.19 -0.41 11.33
C PRO A 108 -43.65 0.02 11.18
N THR A 109 -44.12 0.90 12.05
CA THR A 109 -45.30 1.72 11.71
C THR A 109 -44.84 3.14 11.43
N PRO A 110 -44.84 3.59 10.16
CA PRO A 110 -44.53 4.96 9.83
C PRO A 110 -45.67 5.85 10.35
N ASN A 111 -45.34 6.80 11.23
CA ASN A 111 -46.28 7.82 11.65
C ASN A 111 -46.59 8.73 10.44
N LYS A 112 -47.76 8.54 9.82
CA LYS A 112 -48.20 9.26 8.62
C LYS A 112 -48.51 10.74 8.85
N SER A 113 -48.50 11.23 10.09
CA SER A 113 -48.90 12.61 10.40
C SER A 113 -47.84 13.68 10.14
N ARG A 114 -46.66 13.31 9.61
CA ARG A 114 -45.58 14.27 9.32
C ARG A 114 -45.34 14.50 7.81
N ILE A 115 -46.02 13.75 6.94
CA ILE A 115 -45.74 13.77 5.49
C ILE A 115 -46.76 14.61 4.71
N TYR A 116 -48.00 14.75 5.19
CA TYR A 116 -48.94 15.71 4.65
C TYR A 116 -49.23 16.74 5.74
N GLY A 117 -48.69 17.95 5.53
CA GLY A 117 -49.15 19.12 6.25
C GLY A 117 -50.56 19.40 5.76
N ASP A 118 -51.54 19.24 6.64
CA ASP A 118 -52.89 19.73 6.42
C ASP A 118 -52.96 21.17 6.95
N GLU A 119 -53.28 22.05 6.01
CA GLU A 119 -53.82 23.42 6.03
C GLU A 119 -53.64 24.31 7.28
#